data_AF-A0A9D7M3K3-F1
#
_entry.id   AF-A0A9D7M3K3-F1
#
_cell.length_a   1.000
_cell.length_b   1.000
_cell.length_c   1.000
_cell.angle_alpha   90.00
_cell.angle_beta   90.00
_cell.angle_gamma   90.00
#
_symmetry.space_group_name_H-M   'P 1'
#
loop_
_entity.id
_entity.type
_entity.pdbx_description
1 polymer ?
#
loop_
_entity_poly.entity_id
_entity_poly.type
_entity_poly.pdbx_seq_one_letter_code
_entity_poly.pdbx_strand_id
1 'polypeptide(L)' 'MDNLSNQYVTGYFNSDSIEVGGQTIYSIGTNTLNDYDAFVAKFDSSGSLKWIKQIGQVGGSYAELLAL' A
#
# COMPACT_ATOMS: atom_id res chain seq x y z
N MET A 1 11.33 -9.17 17.50
CA MET A 1 11.66 -7.76 17.28
C MET A 1 12.97 -7.70 16.52
N ASP A 2 12.99 -7.12 15.32
CA ASP A 2 14.26 -6.74 14.71
C ASP A 2 14.92 -5.64 15.54
N ASN A 3 16.24 -5.63 15.60
CA ASN A 3 17.06 -4.81 16.51
C ASN A 3 17.05 -3.29 16.19
N LEU A 4 16.00 -2.82 15.50
CA LEU A 4 15.79 -1.46 15.00
C LEU A 4 14.41 -0.88 15.36
N SER A 5 13.59 -1.61 16.13
CA SER A 5 12.26 -1.17 16.61
C SER A 5 11.32 -0.67 15.50
N ASN A 6 11.46 -1.24 14.29
CA ASN A 6 10.56 -0.92 13.20
C ASN A 6 9.27 -1.73 13.35
N GLN A 7 8.14 -1.07 13.12
CA GLN A 7 6.85 -1.72 13.13
C GLN A 7 6.34 -1.83 11.69
N TYR A 8 5.86 -3.01 11.32
CA TYR A 8 5.31 -3.27 10.00
C TYR A 8 3.83 -3.57 10.14
N VAL A 9 3.01 -2.83 9.41
CA VAL A 9 1.57 -3.00 9.37
C VAL A 9 1.19 -3.43 7.96
N THR A 10 0.36 -4.45 7.86
CA THR A 10 -0.21 -4.91 6.59
C THR A 10 -1.72 -4.80 6.64
N GLY A 11 -2.33 -4.47 5.51
CA GLY A 11 -3.78 -4.41 5.42
C GLY A 11 -4.25 -4.55 3.97
N TYR A 12 -5.56 -4.57 3.81
CA TYR A 12 -6.23 -4.57 2.52
C TYR A 12 -7.39 -3.57 2.55
N PHE A 13 -7.72 -2.99 1.40
CA PHE A 13 -8.85 -2.07 1.26
C PHE A 13 -9.55 -2.26 -0.09
N ASN A 14 -10.85 -2.00 -0.12
CA ASN A 14 -11.70 -2.04 -1.32
C ASN A 14 -12.43 -0.71 -1.57
N SER A 15 -11.86 0.37 -1.07
CA SER A 15 -12.30 1.75 -1.30
C SER A 15 -11.37 2.44 -2.30
N ASP A 16 -11.81 3.55 -2.90
CA ASP A 16 -10.98 4.33 -3.82
C ASP A 16 -9.68 4.81 -3.18
N SER A 17 -9.69 5.05 -1.87
CA SER A 17 -8.51 5.39 -1.09
C SER A 17 -8.66 5.02 0.38
N ILE A 18 -7.53 4.96 1.08
CA ILE A 18 -7.44 4.91 2.54
C ILE A 18 -6.35 5.85 3.05
N GLU A 19 -6.44 6.25 4.31
CA GLU A 19 -5.37 6.96 4.99
C GLU A 19 -4.60 6.03 5.92
N VAL A 20 -3.27 6.02 5.80
CA VAL A 20 -2.36 5.26 6.66
C VAL A 20 -1.28 6.19 7.17
N GLY A 21 -1.25 6.42 8.48
CA GLY A 21 -0.21 7.24 9.12
C GLY A 21 -0.14 8.67 8.58
N GLY A 22 -1.28 9.28 8.26
CA GLY A 22 -1.38 10.63 7.70
C GLY A 22 -1.10 10.74 6.20
N GLN A 23 -0.89 9.61 5.51
CA GLN A 23 -0.76 9.59 4.04
C GLN A 23 -1.92 8.85 3.39
N THR A 24 -2.51 9.47 2.38
CA THR A 24 -3.55 8.86 1.56
C THR A 24 -2.91 8.01 0.45
N ILE A 25 -3.33 6.76 0.34
CA ILE A 25 -3.04 5.89 -0.81
C ILE A 25 -4.33 5.59 -1.56
N TYR A 26 -4.23 5.49 -2.87
CA TYR A 26 -5.38 5.28 -3.77
C TYR A 26 -5.38 3.85 -4.28
N SER A 27 -6.55 3.28 -4.55
CA SER A 27 -6.63 1.98 -5.19
C SER A 27 -5.80 1.96 -6.48
N ILE A 28 -5.04 0.89 -6.66
CA ILE A 28 -4.27 0.63 -7.88
C ILE A 28 -4.93 -0.46 -8.75
N GLY A 29 -6.01 -1.08 -8.27
CA GLY A 29 -6.80 -2.07 -8.98
C GLY A 29 -7.89 -1.46 -9.87
N THR A 30 -8.81 -2.32 -10.30
CA THR A 30 -9.97 -1.94 -11.14
C THR A 30 -11.17 -1.43 -10.34
N ASN A 31 -11.07 -1.38 -9.01
CA ASN A 31 -12.19 -1.10 -8.11
C ASN A 31 -13.44 -1.95 -8.42
N THR A 32 -13.23 -3.19 -8.86
CA THR A 32 -14.35 -4.13 -9.02
C THR A 32 -14.82 -4.57 -7.63
N LEU A 33 -16.10 -4.92 -7.46
CA LEU A 33 -16.71 -5.30 -6.16
C LEU A 33 -15.98 -6.38 -5.33
N ASN A 34 -15.02 -7.09 -5.92
CA ASN A 34 -14.21 -8.14 -5.28
C ASN A 34 -12.70 -7.85 -5.36
N ASP A 35 -12.29 -6.64 -5.75
CA ASP A 35 -10.90 -6.22 -5.85
C ASP A 35 -10.45 -5.60 -4.53
N TYR A 36 -9.36 -6.12 -3.98
CA TYR A 36 -8.77 -5.65 -2.73
C TYR A 36 -7.31 -5.30 -2.98
N ASP A 37 -6.94 -4.06 -2.70
CA ASP A 37 -5.54 -3.66 -2.73
C ASP A 37 -4.90 -3.91 -1.38
N ALA A 38 -3.86 -4.73 -1.36
CA ALA A 38 -3.06 -4.90 -0.16
C ALA A 38 -2.01 -3.79 -0.04
N PHE A 39 -1.53 -3.54 1.17
CA PHE A 39 -0.41 -2.65 1.41
C PHE A 39 0.45 -3.13 2.57
N VAL A 40 1.68 -2.63 2.59
CA VAL A 40 2.63 -2.73 3.70
C VAL A 40 3.09 -1.34 4.06
N ALA A 41 2.96 -0.99 5.33
CA ALA A 41 3.43 0.26 5.89
C ALA A 41 4.52 -0.02 6.93
N LYS A 42 5.58 0.78 6.88
CA LYS A 42 6.63 0.77 7.89
C LYS A 42 6.52 2.01 8.75
N PHE A 43 6.53 1.80 10.06
CA PHE A 43 6.59 2.84 11.08
C PHE A 43 7.89 2.72 11.87
N ASP A 44 8.37 3.85 12.40
CA ASP A 44 9.41 3.83 13.42
C ASP A 44 8.85 3.50 14.81
N SER A 45 9.73 3.46 15.81
CA SER A 45 9.36 3.18 17.19
C SER A 45 8.45 4.22 17.83
N SER A 46 8.33 5.43 17.24
CA SER A 46 7.43 6.48 17.70
C SER A 46 6.03 6.40 17.09
N GLY A 47 5.81 5.47 16.15
CA GLY A 47 4.57 5.37 15.39
C GLY A 47 4.50 6.33 14.20
N SER A 48 5.62 6.95 13.81
CA SER A 48 5.66 7.82 12.63
C SER A 48 5.85 6.98 11.37
N LEU A 49 5.04 7.23 10.34
CA LEU A 49 5.13 6.52 9.06
C LEU A 49 6.47 6.84 8.37
N LYS A 50 7.20 5.80 7.98
CA LYS A 50 8.43 5.90 7.20
C LYS A 50 8.18 5.72 5.71
N TRP A 51 7.37 4.73 5.36
CA TRP A 51 6.92 4.48 3.99
C TRP A 51 5.68 3.59 3.97
N ILE A 52 4.95 3.66 2.86
CA ILE A 52 3.87 2.74 2.52
C ILE A 52 4.10 2.22 1.09
N LYS A 53 3.82 0.95 0.86
CA LYS A 53 3.89 0.29 -0.44
C LYS A 53 2.61 -0.50 -0.68
N GLN A 54 2.00 -0.32 -1.83
CA GLN A 54 0.86 -1.11 -2.25
C GLN A 54 1.32 -2.40 -2.91
N ILE A 55 0.60 -3.48 -2.63
CA ILE A 55 0.81 -4.82 -3.15
C ILE A 55 -0.52 -5.23 -3.77
N GLY A 56 -0.66 -4.95 -5.05
CA GLY A 56 -1.86 -5.22 -5.84
C GLY A 56 -1.49 -5.29 -7.31
N GLN A 57 -2.24 -6.07 -8.08
CA GLN A 57 -2.11 -6.10 -9.53
C GLN A 57 -3.07 -5.04 -10.08
N VAL A 58 -2.57 -4.09 -10.87
CA VAL A 58 -3.42 -3.21 -11.66
C VAL A 58 -4.27 -4.11 -12.55
N GLY A 59 -5.56 -4.22 -12.23
CA GLY A 59 -6.48 -5.07 -12.98
C GLY A 59 -6.49 -4.63 -14.44
N GLY A 60 -5.89 -5.44 -15.30
CA GLY A 60 -5.97 -5.38 -16.74
C GLY A 60 -5.54 -4.07 -17.40
N SER A 61 -4.24 -3.86 -17.60
CA SER A 61 -3.61 -3.39 -18.86
C SER A 61 -2.13 -3.04 -18.63
N TYR A 62 -1.24 -3.84 -19.22
CA TYR A 62 0.14 -3.59 -19.64
C TYR A 62 0.99 -2.68 -18.73
N ALA A 63 2.03 -3.19 -18.06
CA ALA A 63 3.34 -3.31 -18.71
C ALA A 63 3.72 -2.12 -19.62
N GLU A 64 3.38 -0.88 -19.26
CA GLU A 64 4.16 0.30 -19.66
C GLU A 64 5.44 0.35 -18.83
N LEU A 65 6.21 -0.73 -18.98
CA LEU A 65 7.65 -0.68 -18.92
C LEU A 65 8.13 0.01 -20.19
N LEU A 66 7.79 1.30 -20.34
CA LEU A 66 8.62 2.27 -21.04
C LEU A 66 9.46 2.86 -19.89
N ALA A 67 10.65 2.37 -19.55
CA ALA A 67 11.79 2.14 -20.42
C ALA A 67 11.79 3.08 -21.64
N LEU A 68 11.79 4.39 -21.36
CA LEU A 68 12.66 5.33 -22.06
C LEU A 68 13.21 6.37 -21.07
#